data_AF-A0A7W1UPP4-F1
#
_entry.id   AF-A0A7W1UPP4-F1
#
_cell.length_a   1.000
_cell.length_b   1.000
_cell.length_c   1.000
_cell.angle_alpha   90.00
_cell.angle_beta   90.00
_cell.angle_gamma   90.00
#
_symmetry.space_group_name_H-M   'P 1'
#
loop_
_entity.id
_entity.type
_entity.pdbx_description
1 polymer ?
#
loop_
_entity_poly.entity_id
_entity_poly.type
_entity_poly.pdbx_seq_one_letter_code
_entity_poly.pdbx_strand_id
1 'polypeptide(L)'
;MSAPNRIFLLTLALLFVQVLFGQSAKIDSLRSFLTSSKDTQQVNLLNTIANAYLTLSDPDHAMSYAEKAREASIDIDYYSGAGRSLLTQGKAMDLKGSYDSAIIYFNQAIPFLEPAADINDRASCYQSLA
;
A
#
# COMPACT_ATOMS: atom_id res chain seq x y z
N MET A 1 11.51 56.63 -32.57
CA MET A 1 10.87 55.29 -32.60
C MET A 1 11.91 54.26 -32.21
N SER A 2 11.97 53.82 -30.95
CA SER A 2 12.72 52.61 -30.58
C SER A 2 12.52 52.26 -29.09
N ALA A 3 11.43 51.56 -28.77
CA ALA A 3 11.36 50.77 -27.54
C ALA A 3 10.87 49.32 -27.74
N PRO A 4 11.26 48.58 -28.81
CA PRO A 4 10.82 47.19 -28.97
C PRO A 4 11.55 46.20 -28.04
N ASN A 5 12.78 46.50 -27.59
CA ASN A 5 13.61 45.52 -26.86
C ASN A 5 13.15 45.24 -25.42
N ARG A 6 12.48 46.20 -24.77
CA ARG A 6 11.99 46.02 -23.38
C ARG A 6 10.80 45.07 -23.32
N ILE A 7 9.90 45.14 -24.31
CA ILE A 7 8.72 44.27 -24.38
C ILE A 7 9.15 42.83 -24.69
N PHE A 8 10.12 42.64 -25.60
CA PHE A 8 10.67 41.33 -25.93
C PHE A 8 11.38 40.66 -24.74
N LEU A 9 12.13 41.42 -23.95
CA LEU A 9 12.77 40.90 -22.73
C LEU A 9 11.74 40.48 -21.67
N LEU A 10 10.63 41.23 -21.54
CA LEU A 10 9.55 40.90 -20.61
C LEU A 10 8.79 39.63 -21.04
N THR A 11 8.51 39.46 -22.33
CA THR A 11 7.84 38.24 -22.82
C THR A 11 8.74 37.01 -22.74
N LEU A 12 10.04 37.15 -23.00
CA LEU A 12 11.02 36.07 -22.86
C LEU A 12 11.20 35.64 -21.40
N ALA A 13 11.22 36.61 -20.46
CA ALA A 13 11.24 36.31 -19.03
C ALA A 13 9.97 35.59 -18.57
N LEU A 14 8.80 35.99 -19.09
CA LEU A 14 7.51 35.35 -18.77
C LEU A 14 7.43 33.89 -19.24
N LEU A 15 7.99 33.59 -20.42
CA LEU A 15 8.10 32.22 -20.94
C LEU A 15 9.02 31.34 -20.08
N PHE A 16 10.09 31.90 -19.53
CA PHE A 16 11.04 31.17 -18.67
C PHE A 16 10.42 30.77 -17.34
N VAL A 17 9.54 31.60 -16.79
CA VAL A 17 8.82 31.32 -15.54
C VAL A 17 7.87 30.13 -15.68
N GLN A 18 7.23 29.94 -16.85
CA GLN A 18 6.34 28.80 -17.07
C GLN A 18 7.09 27.46 -17.12
N VAL A 19 8.33 27.45 -17.63
CA VAL A 19 9.18 26.24 -17.64
C VAL A 19 9.58 25.82 -16.23
N LEU A 20 9.77 26.77 -15.30
CA LEU A 20 10.12 26.49 -13.90
C LEU A 20 8.96 25.81 -13.14
N PHE A 21 7.73 26.30 -13.30
CA PHE A 21 6.56 25.71 -12.64
C PHE A 21 6.26 24.28 -13.14
N GLY A 22 6.44 23.99 -14.43
CA GLY A 22 6.22 22.64 -14.99
C GLY A 22 7.21 21.58 -14.49
N GLN A 23 8.46 21.95 -14.18
CA GLN A 23 9.47 21.01 -13.65
C GLN A 23 9.20 20.63 -12.19
N SER A 24 8.66 21.55 -11.38
CA SER A 24 8.35 21.29 -9.96
C SER A 24 7.30 20.19 -9.77
N ALA A 25 6.17 20.26 -10.49
CA ALA A 25 5.09 19.27 -10.39
C ALA A 25 5.53 17.84 -10.75
N LYS A 26 6.43 17.69 -11.74
CA LYS A 26 6.98 16.37 -12.11
C LYS A 26 7.89 15.81 -11.02
N ILE A 27 8.73 16.65 -10.41
CA ILE A 27 9.59 16.25 -9.29
C ILE A 27 8.75 15.87 -8.08
N ASP A 28 7.68 16.59 -7.79
CA ASP A 28 6.79 16.30 -6.66
C ASP A 28 6.02 14.99 -6.86
N SER A 29 5.55 14.71 -8.08
CA SER A 29 4.95 13.41 -8.42
C SER A 29 5.95 12.27 -8.24
N LEU A 30 7.21 12.43 -8.67
CA LEU A 30 8.26 11.44 -8.49
C LEU A 30 8.65 11.24 -7.01
N ARG A 31 8.68 12.31 -6.21
CA ARG A 31 8.91 12.23 -4.76
C ARG A 31 7.76 11.50 -4.07
N SER A 32 6.52 11.82 -4.41
CA SER A 32 5.34 11.14 -3.89
C SER A 32 5.37 9.65 -4.24
N PHE A 33 5.71 9.31 -5.49
CA PHE A 33 5.88 7.91 -5.90
C PHE A 33 6.99 7.20 -5.12
N LEU A 34 8.13 7.85 -4.91
CA LEU A 34 9.23 7.28 -4.13
C LEU A 34 8.83 7.07 -2.66
N THR A 35 8.15 8.04 -2.05
CA THR A 35 7.64 7.92 -0.67
C THR A 35 6.61 6.81 -0.56
N SER A 36 5.60 6.77 -1.44
CA SER A 36 4.62 5.69 -1.50
C SER A 36 5.28 4.32 -1.70
N SER A 37 6.31 4.22 -2.55
CA SER A 37 7.06 2.96 -2.72
C SER A 37 7.77 2.51 -1.44
N LYS A 38 8.26 3.46 -0.63
CA LYS A 38 8.90 3.17 0.66
C LYS A 38 7.85 2.76 1.71
N ASP A 39 6.70 3.42 1.74
CA ASP A 39 5.64 3.14 2.69
C ASP A 39 4.98 1.78 2.39
N THR A 40 4.81 1.45 1.10
CA THR A 40 4.36 0.11 0.68
C THR A 40 5.39 -0.98 0.99
N GLN A 41 6.70 -0.69 0.89
CA GLN A 41 7.74 -1.62 1.35
C GLN A 41 7.65 -1.88 2.86
N GLN A 42 7.37 -0.85 3.67
CA GLN A 42 7.16 -1.01 5.10
C GLN A 42 5.96 -1.91 5.41
N VAL A 43 4.81 -1.70 4.74
CA VAL A 43 3.63 -2.56 4.87
C VAL A 43 3.98 -4.01 4.50
N ASN A 44 4.65 -4.22 3.37
CA ASN A 44 5.02 -5.55 2.92
C ASN A 44 5.96 -6.26 3.91
N LEU A 45 6.90 -5.52 4.51
CA LEU A 45 7.76 -6.04 5.56
C LEU A 45 6.96 -6.45 6.80
N LEU A 46 6.01 -5.63 7.26
CA LEU A 46 5.16 -5.96 8.41
C LEU A 46 4.34 -7.22 8.15
N ASN A 47 3.73 -7.35 6.96
CA ASN A 47 3.02 -8.56 6.54
C ASN A 47 3.95 -9.80 6.49
N THR A 48 5.19 -9.62 6.02
CA THR A 48 6.18 -10.71 5.99
C THR A 48 6.53 -11.17 7.41
N ILE A 49 6.73 -10.24 8.34
CA ILE A 49 7.01 -10.55 9.75
C ILE A 49 5.81 -11.28 10.37
N ALA A 50 4.59 -10.80 10.14
CA ALA A 50 3.38 -11.43 10.66
C ALA A 50 3.24 -12.89 10.18
N ASN A 51 3.51 -13.16 8.90
CA ASN A 51 3.49 -14.52 8.36
C ASN A 51 4.63 -15.40 8.92
N ALA A 52 5.80 -14.81 9.20
CA ALA A 52 6.88 -15.54 9.89
C ALA A 52 6.45 -16.01 11.28
N TYR A 53 5.73 -15.17 12.03
CA TYR A 53 5.16 -15.58 13.33
C TYR A 53 4.10 -16.68 13.22
N LEU A 54 3.28 -16.69 12.16
CA LEU A 54 2.39 -17.83 11.88
C LEU A 54 3.18 -19.13 11.68
N THR A 55 4.29 -19.06 10.96
CA THR A 55 5.17 -20.22 10.73
C THR A 55 5.77 -20.74 12.03
N LEU A 56 6.04 -19.84 12.98
CA LEU A 56 6.49 -20.16 14.34
C LEU A 56 5.36 -20.61 15.28
N SER A 57 4.13 -20.72 14.78
CA SER A 57 2.93 -21.02 15.57
C SER A 57 2.67 -20.02 16.72
N ASP A 58 3.01 -18.75 16.49
CA ASP A 58 2.77 -17.64 17.43
C ASP A 58 1.69 -16.69 16.87
N PRO A 59 0.41 -17.02 17.08
CA PRO A 59 -0.70 -16.27 16.49
C PRO A 59 -0.86 -14.88 17.10
N ASP A 60 -0.41 -14.64 18.33
CA ASP A 60 -0.57 -13.35 19.01
C ASP A 60 0.38 -12.32 18.43
N HIS A 61 1.65 -12.68 18.19
CA HIS A 61 2.58 -11.81 17.47
C HIS A 61 2.17 -11.65 16.00
N ALA A 62 1.73 -12.72 15.34
CA ALA A 62 1.21 -12.63 13.97
C ALA A 62 0.07 -11.61 13.86
N MET A 63 -0.89 -11.66 14.78
CA MET A 63 -1.99 -10.70 14.87
C MET A 63 -1.50 -9.27 15.08
N SER A 64 -0.55 -9.05 16.00
CA SER A 64 0.00 -7.73 16.30
C SER A 64 0.68 -7.08 15.09
N TYR A 65 1.51 -7.83 14.36
CA TYR A 65 2.18 -7.31 13.16
C TYR A 65 1.23 -7.16 11.97
N ALA A 66 0.26 -8.07 11.81
CA ALA A 66 -0.75 -7.94 10.77
C ALA A 66 -1.63 -6.71 11.00
N GLU A 67 -1.99 -6.37 12.24
CA GLU A 67 -2.77 -5.16 12.52
C GLU A 67 -1.98 -3.89 12.18
N LYS A 68 -0.71 -3.82 12.55
CA LYS A 68 0.18 -2.71 12.15
C LYS A 68 0.30 -2.58 10.64
N ALA A 69 0.39 -3.70 9.93
CA ALA A 69 0.43 -3.71 8.47
C ALA A 69 -0.88 -3.17 7.88
N ARG A 70 -2.03 -3.57 8.46
CA ARG A 70 -3.37 -3.15 8.04
C ARG A 70 -3.58 -1.66 8.23
N GLU A 71 -3.25 -1.12 9.40
CA GLU A 71 -3.33 0.32 9.71
C GLU A 71 -2.47 1.12 8.74
N ALA A 72 -1.20 0.76 8.60
CA ALA A 72 -0.28 1.44 7.68
C ALA A 72 -0.74 1.34 6.22
N SER A 73 -1.35 0.21 5.82
CA SER A 73 -1.93 0.04 4.49
C SER A 73 -3.09 0.99 4.22
N ILE A 74 -3.96 1.20 5.21
CA ILE A 74 -5.12 2.10 5.09
C ILE A 74 -4.64 3.55 4.96
N ASP A 75 -3.64 3.94 5.75
CA ASP A 75 -3.09 5.31 5.73
C ASP A 75 -2.49 5.72 4.38
N ILE A 76 -2.07 4.74 3.56
CA ILE A 76 -1.43 4.98 2.25
C ILE A 76 -2.26 4.47 1.06
N ASP A 77 -3.52 4.10 1.29
CA ASP A 77 -4.41 3.52 0.27
C ASP A 77 -3.85 2.25 -0.41
N TYR A 78 -3.03 1.47 0.30
CA TYR A 78 -2.47 0.21 -0.21
C TYR A 78 -3.34 -0.99 0.14
N TYR A 79 -4.47 -1.10 -0.57
CA TYR A 79 -5.52 -2.10 -0.34
C TYR A 79 -5.04 -3.56 -0.45
N SER A 80 -4.19 -3.91 -1.42
CA SER A 80 -3.61 -5.27 -1.51
C SER A 80 -2.80 -5.63 -0.26
N GLY A 81 -2.06 -4.65 0.31
CA GLY A 81 -1.38 -4.82 1.59
C GLY A 81 -2.35 -5.11 2.74
N ALA A 82 -3.50 -4.42 2.79
CA ALA A 82 -4.54 -4.66 3.79
C ALA A 82 -5.19 -6.04 3.64
N GLY A 83 -5.42 -6.49 2.41
CA GLY A 83 -5.94 -7.82 2.11
C GLY A 83 -5.03 -8.93 2.65
N ARG A 84 -3.71 -8.80 2.45
CA ARG A 84 -2.72 -9.75 3.00
C ARG A 84 -2.65 -9.72 4.52
N SER A 85 -2.81 -8.56 5.13
CA SER A 85 -2.90 -8.42 6.58
C SER A 85 -4.13 -9.15 7.13
N LEU A 86 -5.31 -8.93 6.54
CA LEU A 86 -6.56 -9.60 6.91
C LEU A 86 -6.46 -11.13 6.74
N LEU A 87 -5.87 -11.61 5.65
CA LEU A 87 -5.59 -13.04 5.47
C LEU A 87 -4.72 -13.60 6.60
N THR A 88 -3.69 -12.87 7.00
CA THR A 88 -2.80 -13.26 8.11
C THR A 88 -3.54 -13.28 9.45
N GLN A 89 -4.43 -12.33 9.70
CA GLN A 89 -5.29 -12.31 10.89
C GLN A 89 -6.25 -13.51 10.92
N GLY A 90 -6.83 -13.86 9.77
CA GLY A 90 -7.66 -15.06 9.64
C GLY A 90 -6.89 -16.34 9.96
N LYS A 91 -5.68 -16.50 9.40
CA LYS A 91 -4.79 -17.64 9.71
C LYS A 91 -4.37 -17.69 11.18
N ALA A 92 -4.15 -16.55 11.82
CA ALA A 92 -3.84 -16.49 13.24
C ALA A 92 -5.02 -16.95 14.10
N MET A 93 -6.24 -16.54 13.75
CA MET A 93 -7.47 -16.99 14.45
C MET A 93 -7.73 -18.48 14.23
N ASP A 94 -7.49 -18.98 13.02
CA ASP A 94 -7.58 -20.39 12.68
C ASP A 94 -6.61 -21.24 13.53
N LEU A 95 -5.36 -20.79 13.65
CA LEU A 95 -4.35 -21.42 14.50
C LEU A 95 -4.74 -21.45 15.99
N LYS A 96 -5.50 -20.44 16.45
CA LYS A 96 -6.05 -20.38 17.82
C LYS A 96 -7.32 -21.23 18.00
N GLY A 97 -7.79 -21.91 16.95
CA GLY A 97 -9.05 -22.66 16.95
C GLY A 97 -10.31 -21.77 16.96
N SER A 98 -10.15 -20.47 16.69
CA SER A 98 -11.24 -19.50 16.66
C SER A 98 -11.81 -19.36 15.24
N TYR A 99 -12.38 -20.46 14.72
CA TYR A 99 -12.79 -20.59 13.32
C TYR A 99 -13.83 -19.54 12.88
N ASP A 100 -14.80 -19.21 13.74
CA ASP A 100 -15.81 -18.18 13.43
C ASP A 100 -15.16 -16.82 13.15
N SER A 101 -14.14 -16.46 13.92
CA SER A 101 -13.38 -15.22 13.71
C SER A 101 -12.49 -15.31 12.47
N ALA A 102 -11.87 -16.47 12.22
CA ALA A 102 -11.05 -16.69 11.04
C ALA A 102 -11.85 -16.48 9.74
N ILE A 103 -13.05 -17.04 9.66
CA ILE A 103 -13.98 -16.89 8.54
C ILE A 103 -14.33 -15.42 8.28
N ILE A 104 -14.54 -14.63 9.33
CA ILE A 104 -14.83 -13.20 9.19
C ILE A 104 -13.64 -12.49 8.52
N TYR A 105 -12.41 -12.75 8.98
CA TYR A 105 -11.21 -12.14 8.41
C TYR A 105 -10.95 -12.58 6.97
N PHE A 106 -11.13 -13.87 6.64
CA PHE A 106 -10.96 -14.35 5.26
C PHE A 106 -11.96 -13.70 4.31
N ASN A 107 -13.23 -13.55 4.72
CA ASN A 107 -14.24 -12.86 3.93
C ASN A 107 -13.93 -11.38 3.73
N GLN A 108 -13.36 -10.71 4.75
CA GLN A 108 -12.91 -9.33 4.63
C GLN A 108 -11.68 -9.20 3.73
N ALA A 109 -10.79 -10.20 3.67
CA ALA A 109 -9.58 -10.16 2.85
C ALA A 109 -9.87 -10.23 1.34
N ILE A 110 -10.79 -11.10 0.93
CA ILE A 110 -11.13 -11.38 -0.48
C ILE A 110 -11.33 -10.13 -1.35
N PRO A 111 -12.14 -9.11 -0.98
CA PRO A 111 -12.37 -7.94 -1.82
C PRO A 111 -11.13 -7.05 -2.02
N PHE A 112 -10.10 -7.18 -1.18
CA PHE A 112 -8.88 -6.39 -1.27
C PHE A 112 -7.74 -7.09 -2.00
N LEU A 113 -7.88 -8.38 -2.30
CA LEU A 113 -6.88 -9.16 -3.00
C LEU A 113 -7.17 -9.14 -4.51
N GLU A 114 -6.22 -8.62 -5.28
CA GLU A 114 -6.38 -8.47 -6.73
C GLU A 114 -6.34 -9.85 -7.43
N PRO A 115 -7.32 -10.23 -8.25
CA PRO A 115 -7.40 -11.55 -8.86
C PRO A 115 -6.14 -12.01 -9.61
N ALA A 116 -5.48 -11.08 -10.30
CA ALA A 116 -4.30 -11.37 -11.12
C ALA A 116 -2.99 -11.32 -10.34
N ALA A 117 -2.92 -10.53 -9.27
CA ALA A 117 -1.70 -10.31 -8.50
C ALA A 117 -1.62 -11.18 -7.24
N ASP A 118 -2.76 -11.50 -6.63
CA ASP A 118 -2.88 -12.12 -5.30
C ASP A 118 -3.59 -13.50 -5.38
N ILE A 119 -3.40 -14.24 -6.48
CA ILE A 119 -4.11 -15.50 -6.74
C ILE A 119 -3.94 -16.54 -5.63
N ASN A 120 -2.74 -16.67 -5.08
CA ASN A 120 -2.42 -17.63 -4.01
C ASN A 120 -3.07 -17.22 -2.68
N ASP A 121 -3.11 -15.93 -2.40
CA ASP A 121 -3.71 -15.39 -1.17
C ASP A 121 -5.23 -15.57 -1.21
N ARG A 122 -5.86 -15.32 -2.36
CA ARG A 122 -7.28 -15.61 -2.56
C ARG A 122 -7.59 -17.09 -2.47
N ALA A 123 -6.79 -17.94 -3.12
CA ALA A 123 -6.95 -19.38 -3.04
C ALA A 123 -6.86 -19.86 -1.58
N SER A 124 -5.92 -19.31 -0.80
CA SER A 124 -5.82 -19.58 0.64
C SER A 124 -7.09 -19.19 1.38
N CYS A 125 -7.65 -17.99 1.13
CA CYS A 125 -8.91 -17.58 1.74
C CYS A 125 -10.04 -18.56 1.42
N TYR A 126 -10.21 -18.94 0.14
CA TYR A 126 -11.28 -19.85 -0.26
C TYR A 126 -11.09 -21.26 0.30
N GLN A 127 -9.86 -21.76 0.38
CA GLN A 127 -9.57 -23.05 1.00
C GLN A 127 -9.95 -23.06 2.48
N SER A 128 -9.67 -21.98 3.20
CA SER A 128 -10.02 -21.86 4.62
C SER A 128 -11.51 -21.61 4.88
N LEU A 129 -12.31 -21.37 3.83
CA LEU A 129 -13.76 -21.20 3.91
C LEU A 129 -14.55 -22.46 3.50
N ALA A 130 -13.88 -23.49 2.96
CA ALA A 130 -14.47 -24.72 2.46
C ALA A 130 -14.44 -25.84 3.51
#